data_AF-A0AAW4NUI2-F1
#
_entry.id   AF-A0AAW4NUI2-F1
#
_cell.length_a   1.000
_cell.length_b   1.000
_cell.length_c   1.000
_cell.angle_alpha   90.00
_cell.angle_beta   90.00
_cell.angle_gamma   90.00
#
_symmetry.space_group_name_H-M   'P 1'
#
loop_
_entity.id
_entity.type
_entity.pdbx_description
1 polymer ?
#
loop_
_entity_poly.entity_id
_entity_poly.type
_entity_poly.pdbx_seq_one_letter_code
_entity_poly.pdbx_strand_id
1 'polypeptide(L)'
;MRKTSISMFMLALFSFAADAATSITIDPLRNCVSAAITDTLAGTPVKFTLEKGRYVFSLVSNSMNCDSTPNRCIIDSVLLQGGFKTTRWGGVVTSTPTVVDTTGLPFIAYVSDDGCYNNIGKATLLIEKAE
;
A
#
# COMPACT_ATOMS: atom_id res chain seq x y z
N MET A 1 3.48 61.51 28.23
CA MET A 1 4.52 60.49 27.95
C MET A 1 3.91 59.11 28.18
N ARG A 2 3.59 58.35 27.11
CA ARG A 2 2.95 57.03 27.20
C ARG A 2 3.94 55.97 26.72
N LYS A 3 4.28 55.05 27.63
CA LYS A 3 5.20 53.92 27.42
C LYS A 3 4.53 52.85 26.56
N THR A 4 5.30 52.16 25.72
CA THR A 4 4.94 50.83 25.21
C THR A 4 6.20 50.01 25.00
N SER A 5 6.41 49.05 25.90
CA SER A 5 7.42 48.00 25.78
C SER A 5 6.96 46.98 24.75
N ILE A 6 7.79 46.67 23.76
CA ILE A 6 7.54 45.61 22.78
C ILE A 6 8.02 44.30 23.38
N SER A 7 7.09 43.43 23.76
CA SER A 7 7.38 42.06 24.16
C SER A 7 7.40 41.18 22.90
N MET A 8 8.55 40.60 22.60
CA MET A 8 8.75 39.75 21.43
C MET A 8 8.39 38.31 21.81
N PHE A 9 7.23 37.83 21.32
CA PHE A 9 6.78 36.45 21.50
C PHE A 9 7.63 35.53 20.61
N MET A 10 8.38 34.63 21.23
CA MET A 10 9.18 33.62 20.54
C MET A 10 8.25 32.47 20.11
N LEU A 11 7.98 32.36 18.82
CA LEU A 11 7.22 31.25 18.23
C LEU A 11 8.08 29.98 18.29
N ALA A 12 7.73 29.06 19.19
CA ALA A 12 8.26 27.71 19.20
C ALA A 12 7.87 27.02 17.88
N LEU A 13 8.86 26.71 17.07
CA LEU A 13 8.71 25.87 15.88
C LEU A 13 8.42 24.44 16.36
N PHE A 14 7.15 24.03 16.33
CA PHE A 14 6.82 22.62 16.43
C PHE A 14 7.37 21.91 15.19
N SER A 15 8.36 21.04 15.38
CA SER A 15 8.81 20.12 14.34
C SER A 15 7.69 19.12 14.07
N PHE A 16 6.84 19.41 13.09
CA PHE A 16 5.96 18.40 12.51
C PHE A 16 6.84 17.40 11.76
N ALA A 17 7.19 16.29 12.42
CA ALA A 17 7.69 15.12 11.72
C ALA A 17 6.50 14.54 10.95
N ALA A 18 6.25 15.04 9.74
CA ALA A 18 5.34 14.39 8.82
C ALA A 18 5.97 13.05 8.42
N ASP A 19 5.46 11.94 8.96
CA ASP A 19 5.83 10.61 8.49
C ASP A 19 5.44 10.53 7.01
N ALA A 20 6.44 10.43 6.12
CA ALA A 20 6.19 10.49 4.69
C ALA A 20 5.36 9.28 4.25
N ALA A 21 4.23 9.53 3.59
CA ALA A 21 3.43 8.47 2.98
C ALA A 21 4.28 7.68 1.98
N THR A 22 4.22 6.36 2.04
CA THR A 22 4.95 5.48 1.12
C THR A 22 4.02 5.07 -0.01
N SER A 23 4.50 5.16 -1.25
CA SER A 23 3.76 4.72 -2.43
C SER A 23 4.44 3.50 -3.06
N ILE A 24 3.66 2.46 -3.31
CA ILE A 24 4.11 1.22 -3.93
C ILE A 24 3.31 0.98 -5.21
N THR A 25 4.01 0.88 -6.34
CA THR A 25 3.39 0.45 -7.60
C THR A 25 3.32 -1.07 -7.65
N ILE A 26 2.14 -1.58 -7.99
CA ILE A 26 1.88 -2.99 -8.27
C ILE A 26 1.68 -3.15 -9.77
N ASP A 27 2.49 -4.01 -10.37
CA ASP A 27 2.38 -4.42 -11.77
C ASP A 27 1.80 -5.84 -11.78
N PRO A 28 0.57 -6.06 -12.27
CA PRO A 28 -0.09 -7.36 -12.18
C PRO A 28 0.55 -8.40 -13.10
N LEU A 29 1.41 -8.03 -14.05
CA LEU A 29 2.20 -9.00 -14.82
C LEU A 29 3.42 -9.45 -14.01
N ARG A 30 4.09 -8.53 -13.32
CA ARG A 30 5.34 -8.80 -12.59
C ARG A 30 5.13 -9.26 -11.15
N ASN A 31 4.02 -8.87 -10.53
CA ASN A 31 3.71 -9.09 -9.12
C ASN A 31 2.50 -10.02 -8.91
N CYS A 32 2.10 -10.78 -9.92
CA CYS A 32 1.04 -11.77 -9.81
C CYS A 32 1.54 -13.12 -9.33
N VAL A 33 0.73 -13.82 -8.53
CA VAL A 33 0.98 -15.18 -8.07
C VAL A 33 -0.20 -16.03 -8.51
N SER A 34 0.02 -17.00 -9.41
CA SER A 34 -1.05 -17.80 -10.04
C SER A 34 -1.61 -18.91 -9.12
N ALA A 35 -0.83 -19.35 -8.13
CA ALA A 35 -1.25 -20.13 -6.98
C ALA A 35 -0.09 -20.20 -5.97
N ALA A 36 -0.35 -20.68 -4.75
CA ALA A 36 0.72 -20.94 -3.77
C ALA A 36 1.74 -22.00 -4.25
N ILE A 37 1.37 -22.86 -5.22
CA ILE A 37 2.20 -23.95 -5.76
C ILE A 37 1.77 -24.27 -7.21
N THR A 38 2.37 -23.63 -8.23
CA THR A 38 2.32 -24.13 -9.62
C THR A 38 3.65 -23.91 -10.35
N ASP A 39 3.90 -24.70 -11.40
CA ASP A 39 5.09 -24.62 -12.28
C ASP A 39 5.00 -23.48 -13.32
N THR A 40 3.99 -22.61 -13.24
CA THR A 40 3.85 -21.45 -14.13
C THR A 40 4.64 -20.27 -13.59
N LEU A 41 5.01 -19.32 -14.46
CA LEU A 41 5.74 -18.10 -14.09
C LEU A 41 4.96 -17.31 -13.03
N ALA A 42 5.20 -17.59 -11.75
CA ALA A 42 4.77 -16.75 -10.65
C ALA A 42 5.61 -15.47 -10.70
N GLY A 43 4.94 -14.34 -10.90
CA GLY A 43 5.53 -13.03 -10.68
C GLY A 43 6.12 -12.94 -9.27
N THR A 44 7.04 -11.99 -9.10
CA THR A 44 7.65 -11.73 -7.80
C THR A 44 6.78 -10.75 -7.03
N PRO A 45 6.25 -11.12 -5.85
CA PRO A 45 5.44 -10.20 -5.07
C PRO A 45 6.30 -9.05 -4.53
N VAL A 46 5.67 -7.90 -4.27
CA VAL A 46 6.37 -6.76 -3.69
C VAL A 46 6.57 -7.00 -2.20
N LYS A 47 7.82 -6.91 -1.73
CA LYS A 47 8.19 -7.09 -0.32
C LYS A 47 8.68 -5.79 0.27
N PHE A 48 8.18 -5.44 1.46
CA PHE A 48 8.57 -4.22 2.16
C PHE A 48 8.36 -4.39 3.68
N THR A 49 8.93 -3.47 4.45
CA THR A 49 8.80 -3.44 5.91
C THR A 49 8.34 -2.06 6.33
N LEU A 50 7.47 -2.01 7.33
CA LEU A 50 7.02 -0.77 7.97
C LEU A 50 7.44 -0.82 9.44
N GLU A 51 7.76 0.33 10.03
CA GLU A 51 7.97 0.41 11.47
C GLU A 51 6.71 0.03 12.24
N LYS A 52 6.86 -0.40 13.50
CA LYS A 52 5.73 -0.72 14.38
C LYS A 52 4.73 0.45 14.44
N GLY A 53 3.45 0.17 14.20
CA GLY A 53 2.42 1.20 14.18
C GLY A 53 1.13 0.71 13.52
N ARG A 54 0.20 1.64 13.32
CA ARG A 54 -1.04 1.43 12.55
C ARG A 54 -0.93 2.17 11.23
N TYR A 55 -1.35 1.54 10.15
CA TYR A 55 -1.29 2.11 8.81
C TYR A 55 -2.59 1.90 8.05
N VAL A 56 -2.90 2.85 7.18
CA VAL A 56 -3.96 2.76 6.17
C VAL A 56 -3.31 2.44 4.82
N PHE A 57 -3.78 1.38 4.19
CA PHE A 57 -3.41 0.99 2.84
C PHE A 57 -4.56 1.36 1.90
N SER A 58 -4.28 2.21 0.93
CA SER A 58 -5.28 2.74 -0.01
C SER A 58 -4.88 2.44 -1.45
N LEU A 59 -5.82 1.90 -2.23
CA LEU A 59 -5.63 1.72 -3.66
C LEU A 59 -6.01 3.02 -4.39
N VAL A 60 -5.05 3.93 -4.53
CA VAL A 60 -5.30 5.31 -5.01
C VAL A 60 -5.37 5.43 -6.53
N SER A 61 -4.86 4.43 -7.25
CA SER A 61 -5.09 4.26 -8.69
C SER A 61 -5.05 2.79 -9.03
N ASN A 62 -5.92 2.38 -9.96
CA ASN A 62 -5.96 1.01 -10.45
C ASN A 62 -6.44 0.97 -11.91
N SER A 63 -5.59 0.47 -12.80
CA SER A 63 -5.93 0.18 -14.19
C SER A 63 -5.67 -1.30 -14.54
N MET A 64 -5.54 -2.16 -13.53
CA MET A 64 -5.16 -3.56 -13.71
C MET A 64 -6.29 -4.37 -14.34
N ASN A 65 -5.93 -5.27 -15.25
CA ASN A 65 -6.88 -6.12 -15.98
C ASN A 65 -6.19 -7.44 -16.37
N CYS A 66 -6.91 -8.56 -16.34
CA CYS A 66 -6.34 -9.87 -16.70
C CYS A 66 -6.28 -10.11 -18.21
N ASP A 67 -6.84 -9.22 -19.02
CA ASP A 67 -6.64 -9.24 -20.48
C ASP A 67 -6.55 -7.81 -21.05
N SER A 68 -6.27 -7.71 -22.35
CA SER A 68 -6.19 -6.42 -23.06
C SER A 68 -7.57 -5.80 -23.36
N THR A 69 -8.67 -6.48 -23.02
CA THR A 69 -10.03 -5.99 -23.25
C THR A 69 -10.42 -5.06 -22.10
N PRO A 70 -10.61 -3.76 -22.35
CA PRO A 70 -10.96 -2.83 -21.27
C PRO A 70 -12.23 -3.26 -20.52
N ASN A 71 -12.19 -3.22 -19.19
CA ASN A 71 -13.32 -3.45 -18.28
C ASN A 71 -13.94 -4.87 -18.31
N ARG A 72 -13.30 -5.86 -18.94
CA ARG A 72 -13.84 -7.21 -19.03
C ARG A 72 -13.31 -8.15 -17.95
N CYS A 73 -12.07 -7.98 -17.53
CA CYS A 73 -11.43 -8.78 -16.49
C CYS A 73 -10.70 -7.92 -15.47
N ILE A 74 -11.44 -6.99 -14.84
CA ILE A 74 -10.86 -6.01 -13.91
C ILE A 74 -10.24 -6.74 -12.72
N ILE A 75 -8.98 -6.43 -12.46
CA ILE A 75 -8.31 -6.84 -11.22
C ILE A 75 -8.42 -5.65 -10.27
N ASP A 76 -9.41 -5.66 -9.39
CA ASP A 76 -9.79 -4.50 -8.57
C ASP A 76 -9.08 -4.45 -7.20
N SER A 77 -8.22 -5.42 -6.92
CA SER A 77 -7.68 -5.68 -5.59
C SER A 77 -6.20 -6.02 -5.60
N VAL A 78 -5.55 -5.67 -4.49
CA VAL A 78 -4.19 -6.13 -4.15
C VAL A 78 -4.28 -6.95 -2.87
N LEU A 79 -3.77 -8.19 -2.93
CA LEU A 79 -3.64 -9.05 -1.78
C LEU A 79 -2.43 -8.61 -0.95
N LEU A 80 -2.64 -8.48 0.35
CA LEU A 80 -1.63 -8.05 1.30
C LEU A 80 -1.48 -9.11 2.39
N GLN A 81 -0.31 -9.72 2.48
CA GLN A 81 0.04 -10.67 3.53
C GLN A 81 1.18 -10.10 4.39
N GLY A 82 1.19 -10.45 5.67
CA GLY A 82 2.26 -10.07 6.60
C GLY A 82 1.78 -9.17 7.73
N GLY A 83 2.73 -8.56 8.44
CA GLY A 83 2.42 -7.84 9.69
C GLY A 83 1.98 -8.78 10.83
N PHE A 84 1.15 -8.27 11.74
CA PHE A 84 0.64 -9.01 12.90
C PHE A 84 -0.90 -8.89 12.96
N LYS A 85 -1.59 -9.87 13.55
CA LYS A 85 -3.06 -9.95 13.60
C LYS A 85 -3.73 -9.96 12.22
N THR A 86 -4.33 -8.85 11.77
CA THR A 86 -5.40 -8.81 10.76
C THR A 86 -4.96 -9.22 9.36
N THR A 87 -3.73 -8.90 8.96
CA THR A 87 -3.17 -9.28 7.65
C THR A 87 -2.16 -10.43 7.76
N ARG A 88 -1.96 -10.99 8.96
CA ARG A 88 -0.96 -12.03 9.20
C ARG A 88 -1.11 -13.21 8.25
N TRP A 89 -2.35 -13.57 7.92
CA TRP A 89 -2.71 -14.65 7.00
C TRP A 89 -3.27 -14.15 5.66
N GLY A 90 -3.28 -12.84 5.43
CA GLY A 90 -3.86 -12.21 4.26
C GLY A 90 -4.95 -11.20 4.59
N GLY A 91 -4.92 -10.08 3.87
CA GLY A 91 -5.96 -9.09 3.73
C GLY A 91 -6.02 -8.63 2.28
N VAL A 92 -6.98 -7.78 1.96
CA VAL A 92 -7.21 -7.30 0.61
C VAL A 92 -7.39 -5.79 0.63
N VAL A 93 -6.64 -5.08 -0.21
CA VAL A 93 -6.83 -3.65 -0.46
C VAL A 93 -7.64 -3.51 -1.74
N THR A 94 -8.83 -2.92 -1.63
CA THR A 94 -9.72 -2.65 -2.77
C THR A 94 -9.92 -1.13 -2.90
N SER A 95 -10.99 -0.69 -3.55
CA SER A 95 -11.45 0.71 -3.49
C SER A 95 -11.77 1.18 -2.07
N THR A 96 -11.97 0.26 -1.12
CA THR A 96 -12.07 0.57 0.31
C THR A 96 -10.70 0.38 0.97
N PRO A 97 -10.14 1.42 1.63
CA PRO A 97 -8.86 1.30 2.31
C PRO A 97 -8.85 0.22 3.41
N THR A 98 -7.69 -0.39 3.62
CA THR A 98 -7.47 -1.41 4.64
C THR A 98 -6.60 -0.87 5.76
N VAL A 99 -7.06 -1.00 7.01
CA VAL A 99 -6.27 -0.60 8.18
C VAL A 99 -5.54 -1.81 8.76
N VAL A 100 -4.24 -1.65 9.01
CA VAL A 100 -3.36 -2.73 9.43
C VAL A 100 -2.46 -2.28 10.58
N ASP A 101 -2.40 -3.09 11.63
CA ASP A 101 -1.42 -2.94 12.70
C ASP A 101 -0.17 -3.79 12.39
N THR A 102 1.02 -3.22 12.51
CA THR A 102 2.29 -3.92 12.30
C THR A 102 3.16 -3.90 13.55
N THR A 103 3.93 -4.98 13.73
CA THR A 103 4.97 -5.10 14.77
C THR A 103 6.38 -4.98 14.19
N GLY A 104 6.54 -4.48 12.96
CA GLY A 104 7.82 -4.45 12.26
C GLY A 104 8.14 -5.70 11.43
N LEU A 105 7.14 -6.57 11.22
CA LEU A 105 7.28 -7.76 10.37
C LEU A 105 7.11 -7.40 8.88
N PRO A 106 7.74 -8.16 7.96
CA PRO A 106 7.64 -7.89 6.53
C PRO A 106 6.22 -8.09 6.00
N PHE A 107 5.89 -7.30 4.98
CA PHE A 107 4.69 -7.40 4.16
C PHE A 107 5.02 -7.94 2.77
N ILE A 108 4.02 -8.56 2.17
CA ILE A 108 4.01 -9.07 0.82
C ILE A 108 2.74 -8.56 0.15
N ALA A 109 2.87 -7.77 -0.91
CA ALA A 109 1.76 -7.28 -1.72
C ALA A 109 1.81 -7.90 -3.12
N TYR A 110 0.68 -8.42 -3.59
CA TYR A 110 0.61 -9.15 -4.86
C TYR A 110 -0.81 -9.16 -5.44
N VAL A 111 -0.91 -9.56 -6.70
CA VAL A 111 -2.17 -9.87 -7.38
C VAL A 111 -2.30 -11.38 -7.51
N SER A 112 -3.50 -11.93 -7.46
CA SER A 112 -3.75 -13.34 -7.79
C SER A 112 -4.62 -13.42 -9.03
N ASP A 113 -4.14 -14.17 -10.02
CA ASP A 113 -4.88 -14.47 -11.25
C ASP A 113 -4.35 -15.79 -11.84
N ASP A 114 -5.23 -16.60 -12.40
CA ASP A 114 -4.87 -17.91 -12.97
C ASP A 114 -3.87 -17.79 -14.14
N GLY A 115 -3.95 -16.68 -14.88
CA GLY A 115 -3.13 -16.35 -16.05
C GLY A 115 -2.29 -15.09 -15.83
N CYS A 116 -1.33 -15.12 -14.90
CA CYS A 116 -0.46 -13.96 -14.66
C CYS A 116 0.21 -13.38 -15.93
N TYR A 117 0.38 -14.17 -16.99
CA TYR A 117 1.13 -13.84 -18.20
C TYR A 117 0.45 -12.83 -19.13
N ASN A 118 -0.87 -12.63 -19.03
CA ASN A 118 -1.63 -11.68 -19.86
C ASN A 118 -2.21 -10.50 -19.07
N ASN A 119 -1.83 -10.39 -17.80
CA ASN A 119 -2.18 -9.22 -16.99
C ASN A 119 -1.55 -7.94 -17.55
N ILE A 120 -2.30 -6.84 -17.48
CA ILE A 120 -1.87 -5.52 -17.94
C ILE A 120 -2.26 -4.43 -16.94
N GLY A 121 -1.76 -3.22 -17.16
CA GLY A 121 -2.06 -2.05 -16.33
C GLY A 121 -1.19 -2.00 -15.07
N LYS A 122 -1.57 -1.14 -14.12
CA LYS A 122 -0.85 -0.97 -12.84
C LYS A 122 -1.83 -0.53 -11.75
N ALA A 123 -1.43 -0.77 -10.51
CA ALA A 123 -2.05 -0.20 -9.33
C ALA A 123 -1.03 0.58 -8.51
N THR A 124 -1.51 1.56 -7.74
CA THR A 124 -0.70 2.26 -6.75
C THR A 124 -1.33 2.09 -5.37
N LEU A 125 -0.58 1.45 -4.48
CA LEU A 125 -0.87 1.42 -3.05
C LEU A 125 -0.23 2.63 -2.38
N LEU A 126 -1.04 3.46 -1.75
CA LEU A 126 -0.59 4.49 -0.82
C LEU A 126 -0.65 3.91 0.60
N ILE A 127 0.43 4.07 1.35
CA ILE A 127 0.58 3.59 2.72
C ILE A 127 0.81 4.80 3.61
N GLU A 128 -0.13 5.05 4.51
CA GLU A 128 -0.12 6.19 5.42
C GLU A 128 -0.18 5.69 6.85
N LYS A 129 0.57 6.32 7.75
CA LYS A 129 0.44 6.03 9.17
C LYS A 129 -0.90 6.57 9.66
N ALA A 130 -1.68 5.74 10.32
CA ALA A 130 -2.90 6.19 10.97
C ALA A 130 -2.50 6.84 12.30
N GLU A 131 -2.80 8.13 12.46
CA GLU A 131 -2.61 8.87 13.72
C GLU A 131 -3.44 8.28 14.88
#